data_AF-A0A397GI53-F1
#
_entry.id   AF-A0A397GI53-F1
#
_cell.length_a   1.000
_cell.length_b   1.000
_cell.length_c   1.000
_cell.angle_alpha   90.00
_cell.angle_beta   90.00
_cell.angle_gamma   90.00
#
_symmetry.space_group_name_H-M   'P 1'
#
loop_
_entity.id
_entity.type
_entity.pdbx_description
1 polymer ?
#
loop_
_entity_poly.entity_id
_entity_poly.type
_entity_poly.pdbx_seq_one_letter_code
_entity_poly.pdbx_strand_id
1 'polypeptide(L)'
;MKEYFNNGTSNSAGLEQVDNYFWNIPNLNIYTATVPDRMHHLDLGLFKYQIEFTTELLKLKPGKLVDDMNKRIAKIPRHSGLKVFKKGVQSLSRLTASEYRDMMKIMVFVIDGLYSEDPLVENL
;
A
#
# COMPACT_ATOMS: atom_id res chain seq x y z
N MET A 1 -7.78 24.06 -14.79
CA MET A 1 -6.38 24.45 -15.07
C MET A 1 -6.26 25.37 -16.29
N LYS A 2 -6.76 24.99 -17.49
CA LYS A 2 -6.72 25.87 -18.68
C LYS A 2 -7.29 27.28 -18.43
N GLU A 3 -8.40 27.38 -17.71
CA GLU A 3 -8.99 28.68 -17.34
C GLU A 3 -8.09 29.52 -16.44
N TYR A 4 -7.45 28.92 -15.43
CA TYR A 4 -6.49 29.62 -14.56
C TYR A 4 -5.27 30.12 -15.33
N PHE A 5 -4.79 29.34 -16.31
CA PHE A 5 -3.71 29.73 -17.20
C PHE A 5 -4.10 30.93 -18.09
N ASN A 6 -5.28 30.84 -18.74
CA ASN A 6 -5.79 31.91 -19.61
C ASN A 6 -6.05 33.21 -18.84
N ASN A 7 -6.52 33.11 -17.59
CA ASN A 7 -6.83 34.25 -16.75
C ASN A 7 -5.60 34.80 -16.01
N GLY A 8 -4.41 34.20 -16.18
CA GLY A 8 -3.19 34.62 -15.49
C GLY A 8 -3.23 34.42 -13.97
N THR A 9 -4.15 33.60 -13.47
CA THR A 9 -4.36 33.38 -12.02
C THR A 9 -3.73 32.08 -11.51
N SER A 10 -2.90 31.41 -12.30
CA SER A 10 -2.22 30.14 -11.96
C SER A 10 -1.55 30.14 -10.58
N ASN A 11 -0.81 31.19 -10.22
CA ASN A 11 -0.10 31.28 -8.94
C ASN A 11 -1.04 31.23 -7.73
N SER A 12 -2.23 31.85 -7.84
CA SER A 12 -3.23 31.84 -6.76
C SER A 12 -3.83 30.45 -6.52
N ALA A 13 -3.77 29.58 -7.53
CA ALA A 13 -4.20 28.19 -7.48
C ALA A 13 -3.04 27.21 -7.23
N GLY A 14 -1.81 27.71 -6.98
CA GLY A 14 -0.62 26.87 -6.81
C GLY A 14 -0.18 26.15 -8.08
N LEU A 15 -0.53 26.67 -9.26
CA LEU A 15 -0.16 26.10 -10.56
C LEU A 15 0.99 26.90 -11.18
N GLU A 16 1.93 26.20 -11.81
CA GLU A 16 2.94 26.85 -12.64
C GLU A 16 2.34 27.31 -13.98
N GLN A 17 2.82 28.45 -14.47
CA GLN A 17 2.39 29.03 -15.74
C GLN A 17 3.15 28.42 -16.91
N VAL A 18 2.95 27.13 -17.14
CA VAL A 18 3.54 26.37 -18.25
C VAL A 18 2.46 26.07 -19.28
N ASP A 19 2.74 26.40 -20.55
CA ASP A 19 1.83 26.09 -21.65
C ASP A 19 1.71 24.57 -21.83
N ASN A 20 0.47 24.08 -21.96
CA ASN A 20 0.19 22.66 -22.05
C ASN A 20 -0.35 22.32 -23.44
N TYR A 21 0.47 21.61 -24.22
CA TYR A 21 0.16 21.17 -25.57
C TYR A 21 -1.20 20.48 -25.70
N PHE A 22 -1.60 19.68 -24.69
CA PHE A 22 -2.85 18.92 -24.73
C PHE A 22 -4.11 19.81 -24.71
N TRP A 23 -4.01 21.07 -24.30
CA TRP A 23 -5.13 22.02 -24.34
C TRP A 23 -5.56 22.42 -25.76
N ASN A 24 -4.71 22.16 -26.76
CA ASN A 24 -4.98 22.48 -28.17
C ASN A 24 -5.67 21.35 -28.92
N ILE A 25 -5.83 20.17 -28.30
CA ILE A 25 -6.50 19.03 -28.91
C ILE A 25 -8.01 19.16 -28.65
N PRO A 26 -8.85 19.29 -29.70
CA PRO A 26 -10.29 19.45 -29.52
C PRO A 26 -10.91 18.21 -28.88
N ASN A 27 -11.89 18.41 -28.00
CA ASN A 27 -12.62 17.36 -27.27
C ASN A 27 -11.76 16.46 -26.36
N LEU A 28 -10.50 16.81 -26.08
CA LEU A 28 -9.64 16.09 -25.13
C LEU A 28 -9.53 16.87 -23.81
N ASN A 29 -10.03 16.28 -22.72
CA ASN A 29 -9.70 16.75 -21.38
C ASN A 29 -8.60 15.86 -20.79
N ILE A 30 -7.36 16.34 -20.84
CA ILE A 30 -6.19 15.59 -20.35
C ILE A 30 -6.29 15.24 -18.84
N TYR A 31 -7.03 16.03 -18.07
CA TYR A 31 -7.21 15.82 -16.64
C TYR A 31 -8.23 14.73 -16.32
N THR A 32 -9.09 14.36 -17.28
CA THR A 32 -9.94 13.17 -17.15
C THR A 32 -9.27 11.93 -17.73
N ALA A 33 -8.28 12.10 -18.61
CA ALA A 33 -7.51 11.00 -19.19
C ALA A 33 -6.52 10.37 -18.20
N THR A 34 -6.13 11.11 -17.17
CA THR A 34 -5.27 10.61 -16.08
C THR A 34 -6.08 10.50 -14.80
N VAL A 35 -6.07 9.33 -14.17
CA VAL A 35 -6.69 9.17 -12.84
C VAL A 35 -5.86 9.98 -11.84
N PRO A 36 -6.43 10.99 -11.16
CA PRO A 36 -5.69 11.92 -10.31
C PRO A 36 -5.34 11.30 -8.95
N ASP A 37 -4.89 10.04 -8.94
CA ASP A 37 -4.31 9.41 -7.76
C ASP A 37 -3.54 8.11 -8.08
N ARG A 38 -2.58 8.20 -9.01
CA ARG A 38 -1.75 7.03 -9.36
C ARG A 38 -0.98 6.49 -8.15
N MET A 39 -0.53 7.36 -7.25
CA MET A 39 0.25 6.96 -6.08
C MET A 39 -0.62 6.23 -5.04
N HIS A 40 -1.84 6.68 -4.75
CA HIS A 40 -2.75 5.93 -3.87
C HIS A 40 -3.15 4.58 -4.46
N HIS A 41 -3.36 4.53 -5.79
CA HIS A 41 -3.69 3.28 -6.46
C HIS A 41 -2.51 2.30 -6.44
N LEU A 42 -1.28 2.80 -6.62
CA LEU A 42 -0.04 2.04 -6.51
C LEU A 42 0.20 1.58 -5.07
N ASP A 43 0.08 2.45 -4.08
CA ASP A 43 0.31 2.12 -2.66
C ASP A 43 -0.68 1.06 -2.17
N LEU A 44 -1.96 1.17 -2.51
CA LEU A 44 -2.97 0.17 -2.12
C LEU A 44 -2.84 -1.12 -2.94
N GLY A 45 -2.60 -1.01 -4.25
CA GLY A 45 -2.52 -2.16 -5.15
C GLY A 45 -1.26 -2.99 -4.91
N LEU A 46 -0.09 -2.34 -4.81
CA LEU A 46 1.20 -2.99 -4.65
C LEU A 46 1.33 -3.65 -3.28
N PHE A 47 0.95 -2.96 -2.21
CA PHE A 47 1.09 -3.51 -0.86
C PHE A 47 0.12 -4.68 -0.63
N LYS A 48 -1.11 -4.60 -1.16
CA LYS A 48 -2.03 -5.74 -1.18
C LYS A 48 -1.41 -6.94 -1.89
N TYR A 49 -0.88 -6.72 -3.09
CA TYR A 49 -0.21 -7.77 -3.87
C TYR A 49 0.96 -8.39 -3.09
N GLN A 50 1.80 -7.59 -2.43
CA GLN A 50 2.92 -8.09 -1.63
C GLN A 50 2.45 -9.02 -0.52
N ILE A 51 1.40 -8.67 0.22
CA ILE A 51 0.85 -9.52 1.29
C ILE A 51 0.30 -10.83 0.73
N GLU A 52 -0.48 -10.75 -0.36
CA GLU A 52 -1.04 -11.93 -1.02
C GLU A 52 0.08 -12.85 -1.51
N PHE A 53 1.07 -12.29 -2.20
CA PHE A 53 2.24 -13.00 -2.71
C PHE A 53 3.05 -13.67 -1.60
N THR A 54 3.40 -12.95 -0.52
CA THR A 54 4.10 -13.55 0.63
C THR A 54 3.27 -14.65 1.28
N THR A 55 1.96 -14.46 1.42
CA THR A 55 1.08 -15.48 2.00
C THR A 55 1.06 -16.75 1.16
N GLU A 56 0.96 -16.64 -0.17
CA GLU A 56 1.03 -17.79 -1.07
C GLU A 56 2.39 -18.46 -1.01
N LEU A 57 3.50 -17.71 -0.95
CA LEU A 57 4.84 -18.28 -0.77
C LEU A 57 4.96 -19.09 0.53
N LEU A 58 4.43 -18.56 1.64
CA LEU A 58 4.49 -19.25 2.94
C LEU A 58 3.65 -20.53 2.95
N LYS A 59 2.55 -20.61 2.19
CA LYS A 59 1.75 -21.83 2.04
C LYS A 59 2.50 -22.95 1.29
N LEU A 60 3.44 -22.60 0.41
CA LEU A 60 4.22 -23.56 -0.36
C LEU A 60 5.36 -24.19 0.47
N LYS A 61 5.76 -23.56 1.58
CA LYS A 61 6.82 -24.05 2.45
C LYS A 61 6.26 -25.02 3.50
N PRO A 62 7.05 -26.03 3.93
CA PRO A 62 6.61 -26.96 4.96
C PRO A 62 6.43 -26.24 6.31
N GLY A 63 5.50 -26.72 7.13
CA GLY A 63 5.21 -26.17 8.45
C GLY A 63 3.93 -25.34 8.49
N LYS A 64 3.78 -24.55 9.56
CA LYS A 64 2.58 -23.72 9.82
C LYS A 64 2.91 -22.24 9.77
N LEU A 65 3.73 -21.82 8.80
CA LEU A 65 4.27 -20.46 8.72
C LEU A 65 3.18 -19.39 8.60
N VAL A 66 2.08 -19.68 7.91
CA VAL A 66 0.92 -18.76 7.86
C VAL A 66 0.25 -18.62 9.23
N ASP A 67 0.15 -19.70 10.00
CA ASP A 67 -0.37 -19.63 11.37
C ASP A 67 0.59 -18.87 12.29
N ASP A 68 1.90 -19.04 12.11
CA ASP A 68 2.91 -18.34 12.90
C ASP A 68 2.94 -16.84 12.56
N MET A 69 2.78 -16.48 11.29
CA MET A 69 2.51 -15.12 10.85
C MET A 69 1.26 -14.54 11.54
N ASN A 70 0.15 -15.29 11.55
CA ASN A 70 -1.09 -14.87 12.21
C ASN A 70 -0.91 -14.68 13.73
N LYS A 71 -0.16 -15.57 14.39
CA LYS A 71 0.18 -15.44 15.82
C LYS A 71 1.03 -14.20 16.07
N ARG A 72 2.00 -13.88 15.21
CA ARG A 72 2.84 -12.68 15.33
C ARG A 72 2.00 -11.40 15.18
N ILE A 73 1.11 -11.34 14.19
CA ILE A 73 0.15 -10.24 14.03
C ILE A 73 -0.68 -10.05 15.31
N ALA A 74 -1.18 -11.15 15.90
CA ALA A 74 -1.98 -11.11 17.12
C ALA A 74 -1.17 -10.69 18.38
N LYS A 75 0.16 -10.86 18.37
CA LYS A 75 1.06 -10.46 19.46
C LYS A 75 1.50 -9.00 19.41
N ILE A 76 1.23 -8.27 18.31
CA ILE A 76 1.58 -6.86 18.22
C ILE A 76 0.88 -6.08 19.35
N PRO A 77 1.62 -5.30 20.16
CA PRO A 77 1.05 -4.51 21.24
C PRO A 77 -0.02 -3.54 20.74
N ARG A 78 -1.07 -3.34 21.55
CA ARG A 78 -2.12 -2.39 21.22
C ARG A 78 -1.60 -0.97 21.36
N HIS A 79 -1.83 -0.16 20.34
CA HIS A 79 -1.52 1.26 20.33
C HIS A 79 -2.72 2.05 19.81
N SER A 80 -2.99 3.23 20.37
CA SER A 80 -4.17 4.04 20.00
C SER A 80 -4.17 4.46 18.53
N GLY A 81 -2.98 4.60 17.93
CA GLY A 81 -2.80 4.92 16.50
C GLY A 81 -2.60 3.70 15.59
N LEU A 82 -2.94 2.48 16.03
CA LEU A 82 -2.78 1.25 15.26
C LEU A 82 -4.00 0.33 15.41
N LYS A 83 -4.65 -0.02 14.30
CA LYS A 83 -5.70 -1.04 14.30
C LYS A 83 -5.20 -2.44 14.65
N VAL A 84 -6.03 -3.21 15.35
CA VAL A 84 -5.75 -4.57 15.80
C VAL A 84 -6.36 -5.59 14.83
N PHE A 85 -5.53 -6.46 14.24
CA PHE A 85 -5.94 -7.49 13.28
C PHE A 85 -6.13 -8.85 13.97
N LYS A 86 -7.26 -9.04 14.66
CA LYS A 86 -7.51 -10.24 15.49
C LYS A 86 -7.64 -11.56 14.73
N LYS A 87 -7.93 -11.53 13.43
CA LYS A 87 -8.14 -12.73 12.59
C LYS A 87 -6.97 -13.01 11.62
N GLY A 88 -5.82 -12.35 11.83
CA GLY A 88 -4.63 -12.54 11.00
C GLY A 88 -4.84 -12.23 9.52
N VAL A 89 -4.16 -12.96 8.65
CA VAL A 89 -4.16 -12.75 7.20
C VAL A 89 -5.52 -13.03 6.54
N GLN A 90 -6.37 -13.88 7.13
CA GLN A 90 -7.73 -14.11 6.62
C GLN A 90 -8.64 -12.88 6.75
N SER A 91 -8.39 -11.98 7.72
CA SER A 91 -9.10 -10.69 7.75
C SER A 91 -8.70 -9.72 6.64
N LEU A 92 -7.67 -10.03 5.85
CA LEU A 92 -7.07 -9.09 4.90
C LEU A 92 -7.78 -9.01 3.55
N SER A 93 -8.76 -9.89 3.30
CA SER A 93 -9.56 -9.88 2.05
C SER A 93 -10.40 -8.61 1.87
N ARG A 94 -10.66 -7.87 2.96
CA ARG A 94 -11.47 -6.63 2.95
C ARG A 94 -10.92 -5.60 3.92
N LEU A 95 -9.80 -4.96 3.55
CA LEU A 95 -9.24 -3.87 4.33
C LEU A 95 -9.58 -2.52 3.75
N THR A 96 -9.90 -1.60 4.66
CA THR A 96 -9.98 -0.17 4.38
C THR A 96 -8.57 0.41 4.13
N ALA A 97 -8.50 1.56 3.46
CA ALA A 97 -7.20 2.21 3.21
C ALA A 97 -6.44 2.55 4.50
N SER A 98 -7.14 2.85 5.60
CA SER A 98 -6.51 3.09 6.91
C SER A 98 -5.95 1.81 7.52
N GLU A 99 -6.62 0.67 7.35
CA GLU A 99 -6.12 -0.64 7.77
C GLU A 99 -4.87 -1.05 6.99
N TYR A 100 -4.83 -0.81 5.69
CA TYR A 100 -3.62 -1.05 4.90
C TYR A 100 -2.44 -0.24 5.41
N ARG A 101 -2.63 1.05 5.74
CA ARG A 101 -1.58 1.89 6.32
C ARG A 101 -1.08 1.39 7.67
N ASP A 102 -1.99 0.95 8.53
CA ASP A 102 -1.61 0.40 9.83
C ASP A 102 -0.87 -0.93 9.68
N MET A 103 -1.29 -1.74 8.72
CA MET A 103 -0.63 -3.00 8.42
C MET A 103 0.78 -2.78 7.83
N MET A 104 0.97 -1.81 6.93
CA MET A 104 2.29 -1.44 6.40
C MET A 104 3.31 -1.19 7.51
N LYS A 105 2.89 -0.55 8.62
CA LYS A 105 3.77 -0.27 9.75
C LYS A 105 4.26 -1.54 10.47
N ILE A 106 3.50 -2.63 10.44
CA ILE A 106 3.79 -3.83 11.23
C ILE A 106 4.29 -5.02 10.41
N MET A 107 4.01 -5.08 9.09
CA MET A 107 4.29 -6.27 8.29
C MET A 107 5.76 -6.66 8.24
N VAL A 108 6.68 -5.68 8.27
CA VAL A 108 8.12 -5.97 8.29
C VAL A 108 8.50 -6.79 9.52
N PHE A 109 8.01 -6.43 10.71
CA PHE A 109 8.27 -7.16 11.96
C PHE A 109 7.56 -8.50 12.03
N VAL A 110 6.44 -8.64 11.32
CA VAL A 110 5.68 -9.90 11.25
C VAL A 110 6.45 -10.94 10.43
N ILE A 111 6.99 -10.52 9.28
CA ILE A 111 7.68 -11.40 8.31
C ILE A 111 9.14 -11.63 8.71
N ASP A 112 9.79 -10.68 9.40
CA ASP A 112 11.20 -10.78 9.79
C ASP A 112 11.50 -12.06 10.57
N GLY A 113 12.48 -12.85 10.10
CA GLY A 113 12.81 -14.16 10.69
C GLY A 113 11.63 -15.14 10.76
N LEU A 114 10.59 -14.99 9.94
CA LEU A 114 9.48 -15.95 9.87
C LEU A 114 9.90 -17.23 9.14
N TYR A 115 10.80 -17.09 8.20
CA TYR A 115 11.37 -18.19 7.43
C TYR A 115 12.88 -18.02 7.35
N SER A 116 13.61 -18.97 7.93
CA SER A 116 15.06 -19.07 7.81
C SER A 116 15.36 -20.29 6.95
N GLU A 117 16.06 -20.12 5.83
CA GLU A 117 16.67 -21.25 5.11
C GLU A 117 17.95 -21.74 5.78
N ASP A 118 18.39 -21.03 6.82
CA ASP A 118 19.71 -21.17 7.40
C ASP A 118 19.70 -22.15 8.60
N PRO A 119 20.36 -23.33 8.48
CA PRO A 119 20.44 -24.32 9.57
C PRO A 119 21.23 -23.82 10.80
N LEU A 120 21.78 -22.61 10.77
CA LEU A 120 22.64 -22.05 11.83
C LEU A 120 21.88 -21.22 12.88
N VAL A 121 20.60 -20.91 12.68
CA VAL A 121 19.83 -20.03 13.60
C VAL A 121 19.15 -20.82 14.74
N GLU A 122 19.14 -22.16 14.70
CA GLU A 122 18.56 -22.98 15.79
C GLU A 122 19.41 -23.06 17.06
N ASN A 123 20.63 -22.48 17.09
CA ASN A 123 21.55 -22.59 18.23
C ASN A 123 21.99 -21.25 18.86
N LEU A 124 21.15 -20.21 18.80
CA LEU A 124 21.29 -19.00 19.60
C LEU A 124 20.05 -18.81 20.50
#